data_AF-A0A956NVD7-F1
#
_entry.id   AF-A0A956NVD7-F1
#
_cell.length_a   1.000
_cell.length_b   1.000
_cell.length_c   1.000
_cell.angle_alpha   90.00
_cell.angle_beta   90.00
_cell.angle_gamma   90.00
#
_symmetry.space_group_name_H-M   'P 1'
#
loop_
_entity.id
_entity.type
_entity.pdbx_description
1 polymer ?
#
loop_
_entity_poly.entity_id
_entity_poly.type
_entity_poly.pdbx_seq_one_letter_code
_entity_poly.pdbx_strand_id
1 'polypeptide(L)'
;MDAVVVGRSNIVGKPMAALLTSVKDDKDKSAIYLNECRRMKIQVLPPDVNESDATFTPVGRDIRFGLTAIRNVGHNVVDAIVTARQEQGRYVDFTDFMSKVPALVCNKRVIESLVKAGAFDDMKHRRRALVAIHETAVDQYVDIKRNEAIGQDSLFGGLDDDLGGFGITVTVPDIDEWDKMTLLGHERDMLGLYVSDHPLMGLEHVLSQGTDCTIGQLML
;
A
#
# COMPACT_ATOMS: atom_id res chain seq x y z
N MET A 1 21.10 28.83 13.00
CA MET A 1 20.65 29.44 11.73
C MET A 1 20.96 28.42 10.65
N ASP A 2 20.05 27.72 9.97
CA ASP A 2 18.60 27.81 9.86
C ASP A 2 18.08 26.44 9.37
N ALA A 3 17.04 25.90 9.99
CA ALA A 3 16.17 24.83 9.42
C ALA A 3 14.90 24.54 10.25
N VAL A 4 14.56 25.33 11.29
CA VAL A 4 13.44 25.02 12.21
C VAL A 4 12.15 25.81 11.86
N VAL A 5 12.10 26.49 10.71
CA VAL A 5 10.92 27.29 10.31
C VAL A 5 10.53 27.01 8.87
N VAL A 6 10.21 25.74 8.55
CA VAL A 6 9.37 25.42 7.39
C VAL A 6 7.96 25.16 7.91
N GLY A 7 7.15 26.22 7.91
CA GLY A 7 5.69 26.19 7.84
C GLY A 7 4.94 25.25 8.79
N ARG A 8 4.53 25.77 9.96
CA ARG A 8 3.30 25.33 10.64
C ARG A 8 2.06 25.77 9.82
N SER A 9 2.02 25.37 8.55
CA SER A 9 0.89 25.59 7.67
C SER A 9 -0.27 24.75 8.17
N ASN A 10 -1.47 25.32 8.12
CA ASN A 10 -2.71 24.70 8.54
C ASN A 10 -3.04 23.49 7.63
N ILE A 11 -2.40 22.33 7.87
CA ILE A 11 -2.63 21.10 7.12
C ILE A 11 -4.02 20.58 7.46
N VAL A 12 -5.00 20.90 6.62
CA VAL A 12 -6.43 20.56 6.81
C VAL A 12 -6.62 19.06 7.05
N GLY A 13 -5.81 18.22 6.41
CA GLY A 13 -5.88 16.75 6.53
C GLY A 13 -5.27 16.18 7.83
N LYS A 14 -4.47 16.93 8.58
CA LYS A 14 -3.74 16.41 9.77
C LYS A 14 -4.66 15.87 10.88
N PRO A 15 -5.72 16.58 11.34
CA PRO A 15 -6.62 16.03 12.36
C PRO A 15 -7.34 14.77 11.86
N MET A 16 -7.70 14.75 10.58
CA MET A 16 -8.40 13.62 9.98
C MET A 16 -7.50 12.39 9.82
N ALA A 17 -6.23 12.59 9.46
CA ALA A 17 -5.23 11.52 9.42
C ALA A 17 -5.02 10.88 10.80
N ALA A 18 -5.02 11.69 11.86
CA ALA A 18 -4.94 11.19 13.24
C ALA A 18 -6.18 10.38 13.63
N LEU A 19 -7.39 10.85 13.28
CA LEU A 19 -8.64 10.13 13.51
C LEU A 19 -8.67 8.78 12.78
N LEU A 20 -8.33 8.77 11.48
CA LEU A 20 -8.24 7.54 10.69
C LEU A 20 -7.25 6.55 11.30
N THR A 21 -6.11 7.03 11.77
CA THR A 21 -5.12 6.19 12.45
C THR A 21 -5.66 5.61 13.75
N SER A 22 -6.45 6.38 14.51
CA SER A 22 -7.01 5.93 15.79
C SER A 22 -8.06 4.82 15.65
N VAL A 23 -8.72 4.72 14.49
CA VAL A 23 -9.76 3.72 14.22
C VAL A 23 -9.39 2.70 13.16
N LYS A 24 -8.12 2.64 12.75
CA LYS A 24 -7.66 1.82 11.61
C LYS A 24 -8.03 0.32 11.69
N ASP A 25 -8.16 -0.19 12.92
CA ASP A 25 -8.50 -1.58 13.23
C ASP A 25 -10.03 -1.81 13.30
N ASP A 26 -10.82 -0.74 13.41
CA ASP A 26 -12.29 -0.74 13.38
C ASP A 26 -12.76 -0.30 11.97
N LYS A 27 -13.09 -1.27 11.13
CA LYS A 27 -13.42 -1.03 9.72
C LYS A 27 -14.72 -0.25 9.54
N ASP A 28 -15.70 -0.46 10.43
CA ASP A 28 -16.97 0.27 10.40
C ASP A 28 -16.75 1.75 10.71
N LYS A 29 -15.98 2.06 11.76
CA LYS A 29 -15.63 3.45 12.09
C LYS A 29 -14.71 4.07 11.04
N SER A 30 -13.74 3.33 10.53
CA SER A 30 -12.85 3.82 9.46
C SER A 30 -13.64 4.26 8.24
N ALA A 31 -14.66 3.50 7.83
CA ALA A 31 -15.53 3.85 6.71
C ALA A 31 -16.29 5.17 6.94
N ILE A 32 -16.74 5.44 8.17
CA ILE A 32 -17.43 6.69 8.53
C ILE A 32 -16.49 7.89 8.37
N TYR A 33 -15.28 7.84 8.94
CA TYR A 33 -14.32 8.95 8.83
C TYR A 33 -13.83 9.16 7.40
N LEU A 34 -13.72 8.09 6.60
CA LEU A 34 -13.38 8.19 5.18
C LEU A 34 -14.49 8.85 4.37
N ASN A 35 -15.76 8.57 4.70
CA ASN A 35 -16.88 9.30 4.12
C ASN A 35 -16.83 10.79 4.51
N GLU A 36 -16.48 11.10 5.76
CA GLU A 36 -16.32 12.49 6.19
C GLU A 36 -15.16 13.20 5.45
N CYS A 37 -14.03 12.51 5.20
CA CYS A 37 -12.97 13.02 4.32
C CYS A 37 -13.54 13.43 2.95
N ARG A 38 -14.35 12.56 2.34
CA ARG A 38 -14.98 12.84 1.04
C ARG A 38 -15.90 14.05 1.09
N ARG A 39 -16.74 14.17 2.13
CA ARG A 39 -17.61 15.36 2.34
C ARG A 39 -16.81 16.65 2.49
N MET A 40 -15.66 16.57 3.16
CA MET A 40 -14.71 17.69 3.31
C MET A 40 -13.87 17.96 2.04
N LYS A 41 -14.05 17.18 0.97
CA LYS A 41 -13.23 17.21 -0.25
C LYS A 41 -11.73 17.01 0.07
N ILE A 42 -11.45 16.06 0.95
CA ILE A 42 -10.13 15.53 1.26
C ILE A 42 -10.06 14.16 0.60
N GLN A 43 -9.13 13.96 -0.32
CA GLN A 43 -8.92 12.66 -0.93
C GLN A 43 -8.09 11.78 0.00
N VAL A 44 -8.48 10.51 0.09
CA VAL A 44 -7.63 9.49 0.69
C VAL A 44 -6.99 8.72 -0.45
N LEU A 45 -5.70 8.97 -0.66
CA LEU A 45 -4.91 8.35 -1.70
C LEU A 45 -4.63 6.89 -1.33
N PRO A 46 -4.61 5.96 -2.30
CA PRO A 46 -4.29 4.55 -2.06
C PRO A 46 -2.90 4.40 -1.42
N PRO A 47 -2.65 3.29 -0.71
CA PRO A 47 -1.32 3.02 -0.17
C PRO A 47 -0.28 2.92 -1.29
N ASP A 48 0.97 3.21 -0.96
CA ASP A 48 2.11 3.11 -1.88
C ASP A 48 3.38 2.78 -1.07
N VAL A 49 4.09 1.70 -1.41
CA VAL A 49 5.33 1.31 -0.70
C VAL A 49 6.43 2.38 -0.77
N ASN A 50 6.40 3.27 -1.77
CA ASN A 50 7.37 4.34 -1.93
C ASN A 50 7.03 5.63 -1.18
N GLU A 51 5.77 5.80 -0.73
CA GLU A 51 5.29 7.09 -0.20
C GLU A 51 4.47 6.99 1.08
N SER A 52 3.80 5.87 1.33
CA SER A 52 3.08 5.63 2.57
C SER A 52 4.04 5.35 3.73
N ASP A 53 3.62 5.77 4.92
CA ASP A 53 4.21 5.38 6.20
C ASP A 53 3.32 4.35 6.91
N ALA A 54 3.67 4.03 8.16
CA ALA A 54 2.87 3.13 9.00
C ALA A 54 1.45 3.62 9.23
N THR A 55 1.28 4.91 9.50
CA THR A 55 0.00 5.55 9.82
C THR A 55 -0.51 6.38 8.64
N PHE A 56 -1.74 6.87 8.73
CA PHE A 56 -2.26 7.79 7.72
C PHE A 56 -1.44 9.09 7.76
N THR A 57 -0.88 9.49 6.62
CA THR A 57 0.03 10.63 6.52
C THR A 57 -0.61 11.74 5.70
N PRO A 58 -0.70 12.98 6.19
CA PRO A 58 -1.21 14.09 5.39
C PRO A 58 -0.24 14.46 4.27
N VAL A 59 -0.74 14.61 3.05
CA VAL A 59 0.00 15.02 1.85
C VAL A 59 -0.70 16.27 1.28
N GLY A 60 -0.21 17.45 1.66
CA GLY A 60 -0.86 18.71 1.32
C GLY A 60 -2.25 18.82 1.95
N ARG A 61 -3.30 18.78 1.14
CA ARG A 61 -4.70 18.76 1.60
C ARG A 61 -5.21 17.33 1.84
N ASP A 62 -4.62 16.36 1.16
CA ASP A 62 -5.08 14.98 1.08
C ASP A 62 -4.38 14.12 2.13
N ILE A 63 -4.75 12.85 2.18
CA ILE A 63 -4.23 11.88 3.15
C ILE A 63 -3.79 10.65 2.39
N ARG A 64 -2.56 10.19 2.61
CA ARG A 64 -2.07 8.90 2.12
C ARG A 64 -2.48 7.80 3.08
N PHE A 65 -2.99 6.69 2.54
CA PHE A 65 -3.35 5.52 3.32
C PHE A 65 -2.12 4.93 4.03
N GLY A 66 -2.26 4.62 5.33
CA GLY A 66 -1.19 4.02 6.11
C GLY A 66 -1.05 2.53 5.85
N LEU A 67 0.17 2.03 5.68
CA LEU A 67 0.42 0.62 5.32
C LEU A 67 -0.05 -0.35 6.41
N THR A 68 -0.04 0.05 7.69
CA THR A 68 -0.53 -0.82 8.78
C THR A 68 -2.04 -0.98 8.81
N ALA A 69 -2.79 -0.16 8.07
CA ALA A 69 -4.24 -0.28 7.96
C ALA A 69 -4.67 -1.31 6.88
N ILE A 70 -3.72 -1.82 6.08
CA ILE A 70 -3.95 -2.89 5.11
C ILE A 70 -4.11 -4.22 5.85
N ARG A 71 -5.14 -4.97 5.50
CA ARG A 71 -5.39 -6.29 6.08
C ARG A 71 -4.18 -7.21 5.87
N ASN A 72 -3.82 -7.97 6.90
CA ASN A 72 -2.69 -8.91 6.92
C ASN A 72 -1.28 -8.27 6.89
N VAL A 73 -1.15 -6.94 6.94
CA VAL A 73 0.15 -6.25 6.97
C VAL A 73 0.43 -5.76 8.40
N GLY A 74 1.39 -6.40 9.07
CA GLY A 74 1.75 -6.08 10.46
C GLY A 74 2.71 -4.90 10.60
N HIS A 75 2.77 -4.28 11.79
CA HIS A 75 3.65 -3.14 12.08
C HIS A 75 5.12 -3.43 11.74
N ASN A 76 5.65 -4.58 12.17
CA ASN A 76 7.05 -4.96 11.93
C ASN A 76 7.38 -5.11 10.44
N VAL A 77 6.40 -5.56 9.63
CA VAL A 77 6.56 -5.66 8.17
C VAL A 77 6.66 -4.25 7.57
N VAL A 78 5.81 -3.33 8.03
CA VAL A 78 5.83 -1.96 7.54
C VAL A 78 7.11 -1.24 7.93
N ASP A 79 7.55 -1.37 9.19
CA ASP A 79 8.83 -0.79 9.63
C ASP A 79 9.98 -1.29 8.76
N ALA A 80 10.02 -2.60 8.47
CA ALA A 80 11.01 -3.18 7.58
C ALA A 80 10.97 -2.59 6.15
N ILE A 81 9.78 -2.39 5.57
CA ILE A 81 9.62 -1.76 4.25
C ILE A 81 10.08 -0.31 4.27
N VAL A 82 9.73 0.45 5.32
CA VAL A 82 10.10 1.87 5.43
C VAL A 82 11.61 2.02 5.66
N THR A 83 12.20 1.21 6.53
CA THR A 83 13.64 1.21 6.80
C THR A 83 14.43 0.84 5.55
N ALA A 84 14.06 -0.23 4.85
CA ALA A 84 14.74 -0.62 3.60
C ALA A 84 14.68 0.49 2.54
N ARG A 85 13.54 1.19 2.41
CA ARG A 85 13.38 2.36 1.53
C ARG A 85 14.26 3.54 1.95
N GLN A 86 14.42 3.78 3.25
CA GLN A 86 15.23 4.88 3.77
C GLN A 86 16.73 4.61 3.58
N GLU A 87 17.16 3.37 3.76
CA GLU A 87 18.57 2.97 3.67
C GLU A 87 19.04 2.75 2.23
N GLN A 88 18.18 2.16 1.39
CA GLN A 88 18.54 1.71 0.03
C GLN A 88 17.86 2.53 -1.08
N GLY A 89 17.06 3.52 -0.71
CA GLY A 89 16.33 4.39 -1.64
C GLY A 89 14.99 3.83 -2.11
N ARG A 90 14.34 4.56 -3.03
CA ARG A 90 13.03 4.17 -3.60
C ARG A 90 13.12 2.82 -4.32
N TYR A 91 11.99 2.12 -4.33
CA TYR A 91 11.78 0.90 -5.09
C TYR A 91 11.39 1.25 -6.53
N VAL A 92 12.20 0.82 -7.49
CA VAL A 92 12.02 1.13 -8.92
C VAL A 92 10.92 0.26 -9.53
N ASP A 93 10.94 -1.03 -9.21
CA ASP A 93 9.97 -2.01 -9.68
C ASP A 93 9.75 -3.11 -8.64
N PHE A 94 8.93 -4.12 -8.96
CA PHE A 94 8.62 -5.21 -8.04
C PHE A 94 9.84 -6.11 -7.74
N THR A 95 10.75 -6.29 -8.70
CA THR A 95 11.99 -7.06 -8.48
C THR A 95 12.90 -6.31 -7.51
N ASP A 96 13.10 -5.01 -7.74
CA ASP A 96 13.88 -4.13 -6.88
C ASP A 96 13.31 -4.10 -5.45
N PHE A 97 11.99 -4.05 -5.30
CA PHE A 97 11.33 -4.21 -4.00
C PHE A 97 11.71 -5.52 -3.31
N MET A 98 11.55 -6.66 -3.98
CA MET A 98 11.88 -7.98 -3.41
C MET A 98 13.37 -8.12 -3.06
N SER A 99 14.25 -7.44 -3.82
CA SER A 99 15.69 -7.45 -3.59
C SER A 99 16.13 -6.62 -2.38
N LYS A 100 15.41 -5.54 -2.05
CA LYS A 100 15.79 -4.60 -0.98
C LYS A 100 15.16 -4.94 0.37
N VAL A 101 13.96 -5.53 0.37
CA VAL A 101 13.25 -5.84 1.62
C VAL A 101 13.80 -7.08 2.32
N PRO A 102 13.77 -7.14 3.66
CA PRO A 102 14.25 -8.29 4.41
C PRO A 102 13.27 -9.48 4.34
N ALA A 103 13.74 -10.66 4.78
CA ALA A 103 12.98 -11.91 4.76
C ALA A 103 11.61 -11.83 5.44
N LEU A 104 11.46 -10.98 6.47
CA LEU A 104 10.20 -10.76 7.18
C LEU A 104 9.07 -10.29 6.25
N VAL A 105 9.40 -9.51 5.21
CA VAL A 105 8.44 -8.97 4.24
C VAL A 105 8.10 -10.00 3.16
N CYS A 106 8.99 -10.97 2.90
CA CYS A 106 8.84 -12.04 1.91
C CYS A 106 7.84 -13.12 2.38
N ASN A 107 6.58 -12.73 2.53
CA ASN A 107 5.48 -13.61 2.91
C ASN A 107 4.35 -13.52 1.87
N LYS A 108 3.90 -14.67 1.34
CA LYS A 108 2.89 -14.73 0.27
C LYS A 108 1.65 -13.91 0.58
N ARG A 109 1.10 -14.05 1.79
CA ARG A 109 -0.11 -13.34 2.22
C ARG A 109 0.11 -11.83 2.36
N VAL A 110 1.28 -11.41 2.81
CA VAL A 110 1.66 -9.99 2.92
C VAL A 110 1.75 -9.37 1.54
N ILE A 111 2.52 -9.99 0.64
CA ILE A 111 2.72 -9.48 -0.73
C ILE A 111 1.39 -9.43 -1.48
N GLU A 112 0.58 -10.49 -1.42
CA GLU A 112 -0.75 -10.50 -2.04
C GLU A 112 -1.63 -9.35 -1.53
N SER A 113 -1.60 -9.08 -0.22
CA SER A 113 -2.40 -8.01 0.39
C SER A 113 -1.93 -6.63 -0.06
N LEU A 114 -0.62 -6.40 -0.14
CA LEU A 114 -0.02 -5.16 -0.65
C LEU A 114 -0.38 -4.94 -2.14
N VAL A 115 -0.30 -5.98 -2.97
CA VAL A 115 -0.68 -5.92 -4.39
C VAL A 115 -2.16 -5.58 -4.52
N LYS A 116 -3.05 -6.32 -3.85
CA LYS A 116 -4.51 -6.10 -3.93
C LYS A 116 -4.93 -4.74 -3.40
N ALA A 117 -4.22 -4.21 -2.39
CA ALA A 117 -4.40 -2.88 -1.84
C ALA A 117 -3.94 -1.73 -2.78
N GLY A 118 -3.15 -2.03 -3.81
CA GLY A 118 -2.60 -1.03 -4.73
C GLY A 118 -1.26 -0.44 -4.32
N ALA A 119 -0.57 -1.05 -3.35
CA ALA A 119 0.68 -0.51 -2.82
C ALA A 119 1.84 -0.47 -3.85
N PHE A 120 1.69 -1.14 -5.00
CA PHE A 120 2.69 -1.21 -6.07
C PHE A 120 2.26 -0.49 -7.36
N ASP A 121 1.13 0.22 -7.37
CA ASP A 121 0.56 0.81 -8.59
C ASP A 121 1.49 1.87 -9.23
N ASP A 122 2.32 2.56 -8.43
CA ASP A 122 3.29 3.53 -8.95
C ASP A 122 4.37 2.88 -9.84
N MET A 123 4.71 1.61 -9.57
CA MET A 123 5.69 0.81 -10.33
C MET A 123 5.17 0.37 -11.71
N LYS A 124 3.93 0.73 -12.08
CA LYS A 124 3.30 0.46 -13.38
C LYS A 124 3.15 -1.03 -13.73
N HIS A 125 3.24 -1.91 -12.75
CA HIS A 125 2.81 -3.29 -12.91
C HIS A 125 1.30 -3.40 -12.73
N ARG A 126 0.68 -4.26 -13.54
CA ARG A 126 -0.74 -4.60 -13.37
C ARG A 126 -0.91 -5.46 -12.11
N ARG A 127 -1.93 -5.17 -11.30
CA ARG A 127 -2.18 -5.89 -10.05
C ARG A 127 -2.43 -7.37 -10.33
N ARG A 128 -3.20 -7.70 -11.38
CA ARG A 128 -3.41 -9.11 -11.79
C ARG A 128 -2.11 -9.83 -12.10
N ALA A 129 -1.19 -9.17 -12.82
CA ALA A 129 0.10 -9.75 -13.18
C ALA A 129 0.92 -10.07 -11.93
N LEU A 130 1.00 -9.14 -10.97
CA LEU A 130 1.69 -9.37 -9.71
C LEU A 130 1.02 -10.46 -8.87
N VAL A 131 -0.31 -10.50 -8.78
CA VAL A 131 -1.01 -11.60 -8.08
C VAL A 131 -0.74 -12.95 -8.75
N ALA A 132 -0.58 -13.02 -10.06
CA ALA A 132 -0.26 -14.28 -10.74
C ALA A 132 1.14 -14.82 -10.38
N ILE A 133 2.11 -13.95 -10.04
CA ILE A 133 3.51 -14.35 -9.81
C ILE A 133 4.01 -14.21 -8.37
N HIS A 134 3.25 -13.56 -7.48
CA HIS A 134 3.73 -13.19 -6.15
C HIS A 134 4.22 -14.40 -5.34
N GLU A 135 3.55 -15.54 -5.45
CA GLU A 135 3.96 -16.75 -4.75
C GLU A 135 5.32 -17.24 -5.22
N THR A 136 5.50 -17.35 -6.53
CA THR A 136 6.77 -17.77 -7.14
C THR A 136 7.88 -16.79 -6.82
N ALA A 137 7.62 -15.49 -6.85
CA ALA A 137 8.59 -14.47 -6.47
C ALA A 137 9.01 -14.60 -5.00
N VAL A 138 8.05 -14.82 -4.09
CA VAL A 138 8.36 -15.05 -2.67
C VAL A 138 9.20 -16.31 -2.49
N ASP A 139 8.86 -17.40 -3.16
CA ASP A 139 9.59 -18.67 -3.08
C ASP A 139 11.04 -18.53 -3.60
N GLN A 140 11.27 -17.69 -4.62
CA GLN A 140 12.61 -17.40 -5.13
C GLN A 140 13.49 -16.60 -4.16
N TYR A 141 12.90 -15.67 -3.41
CA TYR A 141 13.63 -14.73 -2.56
C TYR A 141 13.76 -15.20 -1.11
N VAL A 142 12.83 -16.02 -0.59
CA VAL A 142 12.76 -16.33 0.85
C VAL A 142 14.02 -16.98 1.39
N ASP A 143 14.63 -17.91 0.65
CA ASP A 143 15.83 -18.63 1.09
C ASP A 143 17.08 -17.75 1.01
N ILE A 144 17.16 -16.91 -0.04
CA ILE A 144 18.25 -15.93 -0.19
C ILE A 144 18.21 -14.93 0.95
N LYS A 145 17.05 -14.34 1.22
CA LYS A 145 16.88 -13.38 2.32
C LYS A 145 17.10 -13.99 3.69
N ARG A 146 16.81 -15.29 3.87
CA ARG A 146 17.14 -16.01 5.11
C ARG A 146 18.65 -16.22 5.28
N ASN A 147 19.36 -16.56 4.20
CA ASN A 147 20.81 -16.75 4.25
C ASN A 147 21.54 -15.42 4.49
N GLU A 148 21.12 -14.34 3.82
CA GLU A 148 21.60 -12.97 4.06
C GLU A 148 21.44 -12.58 5.54
N ALA A 149 20.26 -12.85 6.13
CA ALA A 149 19.97 -12.50 7.53
C ALA A 149 20.85 -13.23 8.56
N ILE A 150 21.42 -14.38 8.22
CA ILE A 150 22.30 -15.18 9.09
C ILE A 150 23.79 -14.91 8.77
N GLY A 151 24.08 -14.03 7.80
CA GLY A 151 25.45 -13.69 7.38
C GLY A 151 26.13 -14.77 6.55
N GLN A 152 25.36 -15.66 5.92
CA GLN A 152 25.86 -16.70 5.00
C GLN A 152 25.95 -16.21 3.55
N ASP A 153 26.35 -14.96 3.33
CA ASP A 153 26.53 -14.40 1.98
C ASP A 153 27.72 -15.02 1.23
N SER A 154 28.63 -15.68 1.96
CA SER A 154 29.91 -16.13 1.43
C SER A 154 29.90 -17.47 0.69
N LEU A 155 28.79 -18.22 0.66
CA LEU A 155 28.78 -19.56 0.04
C LEU A 155 28.51 -19.54 -1.48
N PHE A 156 27.97 -18.44 -2.02
CA PHE A 156 27.75 -18.24 -3.46
C PHE A 156 28.59 -17.11 -4.06
N GLY A 157 29.19 -16.23 -3.25
CA GLY A 157 30.05 -15.14 -3.71
C GLY A 157 31.40 -15.56 -4.32
N GLY A 158 31.73 -16.86 -4.34
CA GLY A 158 33.01 -17.38 -4.82
C GLY A 158 33.02 -17.94 -6.26
N LEU A 159 31.89 -17.92 -6.97
CA LEU A 159 31.78 -18.51 -8.32
C LEU A 159 31.37 -17.53 -9.43
N ASP A 160 31.20 -16.24 -9.12
CA ASP A 160 30.62 -15.27 -10.06
C ASP A 160 31.41 -13.95 -10.18
N ASP A 161 32.72 -13.98 -9.92
CA ASP A 161 33.60 -12.79 -10.00
C ASP A 161 33.95 -12.37 -11.45
N ASP A 162 33.19 -12.83 -12.45
CA ASP A 162 33.36 -12.45 -13.86
C ASP A 162 32.03 -12.14 -14.59
N LEU A 163 30.90 -12.09 -13.87
CA LEU A 163 29.61 -11.67 -14.39
C LEU A 163 28.92 -10.75 -13.38
N GLY A 164 28.86 -9.46 -13.70
CA GLY A 164 28.19 -8.48 -12.84
C GLY A 164 26.76 -8.92 -12.49
N GLY A 165 26.55 -9.28 -11.22
CA GLY A 165 25.25 -9.45 -10.56
C GLY A 165 24.18 -10.14 -11.41
N PHE A 166 24.21 -11.47 -11.53
CA PHE A 166 23.02 -12.23 -11.91
C PHE A 166 21.99 -12.19 -10.78
N GLY A 167 21.39 -11.02 -10.58
CA GLY A 167 20.27 -10.82 -9.68
C GLY A 167 19.06 -11.62 -10.15
N ILE A 168 18.39 -12.30 -9.23
CA ILE A 168 17.11 -12.95 -9.51
C ILE A 168 16.15 -11.90 -10.07
N THR A 169 15.71 -12.09 -11.30
CA THR A 169 14.73 -11.21 -11.94
C THR A 169 13.36 -11.83 -11.86
N VAL A 170 12.40 -11.13 -11.26
CA VAL A 170 11.00 -11.55 -11.27
C VAL A 170 10.40 -11.19 -12.63
N THR A 171 10.05 -12.20 -13.42
CA THR A 171 9.39 -11.96 -14.71
C THR A 171 7.90 -11.69 -14.47
N VAL A 172 7.49 -10.43 -14.59
CA VAL A 172 6.08 -10.03 -14.51
C VAL A 172 5.41 -10.27 -15.87
N PRO A 173 4.39 -11.13 -15.97
CA PRO A 173 3.76 -11.47 -17.24
C PRO A 173 2.93 -10.30 -17.77
N ASP A 174 2.93 -10.12 -19.10
CA ASP A 174 2.04 -9.18 -19.77
C ASP A 174 0.64 -9.80 -19.93
N ILE A 175 -0.22 -9.59 -18.94
CA ILE A 175 -1.61 -10.04 -18.95
C ILE A 175 -2.56 -8.87 -18.73
N ASP A 176 -3.76 -8.96 -19.30
CA ASP A 176 -4.78 -7.93 -19.16
C ASP A 176 -5.16 -7.69 -17.70
N GLU A 177 -5.36 -6.42 -17.33
CA GLU A 177 -5.81 -6.06 -15.99
C GLU A 177 -7.22 -6.58 -15.73
N TRP A 178 -7.55 -6.74 -14.45
CA TRP A 178 -8.92 -6.97 -14.04
C TRP A 178 -9.85 -5.83 -14.45
N ASP A 179 -11.14 -6.16 -14.59
CA ASP A 179 -12.16 -5.13 -14.72
C ASP A 179 -12.24 -4.29 -13.44
N LYS A 180 -12.79 -3.08 -13.58
CA LYS A 180 -12.86 -2.10 -12.50
C LYS A 180 -13.59 -2.62 -11.27
N MET A 181 -14.65 -3.42 -11.44
CA MET A 181 -15.44 -3.93 -10.31
C MET A 181 -14.62 -4.92 -9.49
N THR A 182 -13.85 -5.78 -10.17
CA THR A 182 -12.92 -6.72 -9.52
C THR A 182 -11.79 -5.99 -8.78
N LEU A 183 -11.18 -4.96 -9.39
CA LEU A 183 -10.15 -4.13 -8.71
C LEU A 183 -10.69 -3.47 -7.43
N LEU A 184 -11.87 -2.85 -7.53
CA LEU A 184 -12.54 -2.23 -6.40
C LEU A 184 -12.92 -3.27 -5.33
N GLY A 185 -13.31 -4.47 -5.74
CA GLY A 185 -13.55 -5.60 -4.84
C GLY A 185 -12.31 -5.94 -4.01
N HIS A 186 -11.14 -6.03 -4.64
CA HIS A 186 -9.87 -6.27 -3.96
C HIS A 186 -9.48 -5.14 -3.01
N GLU A 187 -9.69 -3.88 -3.38
CA GLU A 187 -9.48 -2.75 -2.48
C GLU A 187 -10.38 -2.84 -1.25
N ARG A 188 -11.67 -3.10 -1.45
CA ARG A 188 -12.61 -3.25 -0.35
C ARG A 188 -12.18 -4.38 0.58
N ASP A 189 -11.74 -5.50 0.04
CA ASP A 189 -11.35 -6.66 0.85
C ASP A 189 -10.07 -6.42 1.66
N MET A 190 -9.11 -5.64 1.13
CA MET A 190 -7.83 -5.37 1.79
C MET A 190 -7.83 -4.10 2.65
N LEU A 191 -8.53 -3.05 2.23
CA LEU A 191 -8.57 -1.75 2.89
C LEU A 191 -9.79 -1.62 3.80
N GLY A 192 -10.85 -2.39 3.53
CA GLY A 192 -12.16 -2.33 4.19
C GLY A 192 -13.18 -1.46 3.46
N LEU A 193 -12.76 -0.78 2.39
CA LEU A 193 -13.58 0.16 1.63
C LEU A 193 -12.99 0.40 0.25
N TYR A 194 -13.76 1.06 -0.62
CA TYR A 194 -13.27 1.55 -1.90
C TYR A 194 -12.49 2.85 -1.68
N VAL A 195 -11.20 2.89 -2.03
CA VAL A 195 -10.34 4.06 -1.80
C VAL A 195 -10.13 4.83 -3.09
N SER A 196 -9.76 4.14 -4.17
CA SER A 196 -9.46 4.78 -5.46
C SER A 196 -10.70 5.36 -6.15
N ASP A 197 -11.85 4.70 -6.01
CA ASP A 197 -13.11 5.11 -6.63
C ASP A 197 -14.31 4.60 -5.79
N HIS A 198 -15.55 4.77 -6.25
CA HIS A 198 -16.73 4.15 -5.67
C HIS A 198 -17.64 3.58 -6.77
N PRO A 199 -18.16 2.35 -6.64
CA PRO A 199 -19.02 1.74 -7.67
C PRO A 199 -20.28 2.56 -8.01
N LEU A 200 -20.73 3.40 -7.07
CA LEU A 200 -21.90 4.26 -7.23
C LEU A 200 -21.55 5.72 -7.57
N MET A 201 -20.27 6.06 -7.82
CA MET A 201 -19.92 7.41 -8.29
C MET A 201 -20.65 7.72 -9.60
N GLY A 202 -21.29 8.89 -9.67
CA GLY A 202 -22.07 9.33 -10.83
C GLY A 202 -23.53 8.88 -10.83
N LEU A 203 -23.94 8.02 -9.89
CA LEU A 203 -25.34 7.59 -9.72
C LEU A 203 -26.07 8.37 -8.63
N GLU A 204 -25.46 9.41 -8.06
CA GLU A 204 -26.01 10.16 -6.91
C GLU A 204 -27.37 10.77 -7.25
N HIS A 205 -27.53 11.31 -8.46
CA HIS A 205 -28.80 11.91 -8.87
C HIS A 205 -29.93 10.88 -8.94
N VAL A 206 -29.64 9.69 -9.47
CA VAL A 206 -30.62 8.60 -9.56
C VAL A 206 -31.00 8.09 -8.17
N LEU A 207 -30.01 7.88 -7.30
CA LEU A 207 -30.24 7.42 -5.94
C LEU A 207 -31.01 8.46 -5.11
N SER A 208 -30.70 9.75 -5.26
CA SER A 208 -31.38 10.83 -4.53
C SER A 208 -32.88 10.93 -4.80
N GLN A 209 -33.34 10.44 -5.96
CA GLN A 209 -34.77 10.41 -6.29
C GLN A 209 -35.53 9.30 -5.56
N GLY A 210 -34.83 8.24 -5.11
CA GLY A 210 -35.43 7.06 -4.47
C GLY A 210 -35.12 6.93 -2.97
N THR A 211 -34.47 7.92 -2.37
CA THR A 211 -34.07 7.87 -0.95
C THR A 211 -34.56 9.11 -0.21
N ASP A 212 -35.23 8.91 0.93
CA ASP A 212 -35.74 10.02 1.76
C ASP A 212 -34.64 10.71 2.58
N CYS A 213 -33.60 9.95 2.97
CA CYS A 213 -32.49 10.43 3.78
C CYS A 213 -31.23 9.58 3.60
N THR A 214 -30.09 10.12 4.01
CA THR A 214 -28.81 9.41 4.04
C THR A 214 -28.63 8.65 5.36
N ILE A 215 -27.80 7.60 5.37
CA ILE A 215 -27.47 6.85 6.61
C ILE A 215 -26.96 7.80 7.72
N GLY A 216 -26.17 8.82 7.37
CA GLY A 216 -25.67 9.80 8.35
C GLY A 216 -26.77 10.62 9.04
N GLN A 217 -27.94 10.79 8.41
CA GLN A 217 -29.10 11.47 9.01
C GLN A 217 -29.90 10.56 9.94
N LEU A 218 -29.75 9.23 9.83
CA LEU A 218 -30.42 8.25 10.68
C LEU A 218 -29.61 7.86 11.93
N MET A 219 -28.30 8.17 11.93
CA MET A 219 -27.38 7.84 13.04
C MET A 219 -27.15 9.01 14.02
N LEU A 220 -27.82 10.14 13.82
CA LEU A 220 -27.87 11.30 14.72
C LEU A 220 -29.24 11.36 15.41
#